data_AF-A0A1V5V4F7-F1
#
_entry.id   AF-A0A1V5V4F7-F1
#
_cell.length_a   1.000
_cell.length_b   1.000
_cell.length_c   1.000
_cell.angle_alpha   90.00
_cell.angle_beta   90.00
_cell.angle_gamma   90.00
#
_symmetry.space_group_name_H-M   'P 1'
#
loop_
_entity.id
_entity.type
_entity.pdbx_description
1 polymer ?
#
loop_
_entity_poly.entity_id
_entity_poly.type
_entity_poly.pdbx_seq_one_letter_code
_entity_poly.pdbx_strand_id
1 'polypeptide(L)'
;MVSSYRKNSTCRRYEMDVERFPAVVFESDDWGSCEWLPDRKALDAARQTIRKTAPFSMSRLEKACDLNRLFGVLEKYRGLDSLNPVFTAFTCMGNPDFEFIRARGFTEYRDIPIDRGFPPPWDGSGAVGAMRDGMERGVWSPEYHAMLHHTSPREWLRLLNGSGADSENARRLFELHAFGQGRHIPEYNGYNVREQNDFIATGLRRFQDTFGVLPSAAVTSDAFPETVVLWAANGIRIVSIINCRINSGETVVYDTKPWNFQDTYAKIGDYDPMLDVVYLTRNAFFEADASDKARFGVSGGELMKVVERNFKVHEEPCVISTHRAVYVSFDAARETARFAELENLLARLEKRGVFFLTTSELGALYRQGWSLRSFGKKRIFRKWAECEIPPGFEKGLELPSLKEVSIREKSVGNYLVAGGAECS
;
A
#
# COMPACT_ATOMS: atom_id res chain seq x y z
N MET A 1 -6.99 -33.72 -25.55
CA MET A 1 -6.11 -32.57 -25.81
C MET A 1 -6.49 -31.46 -24.86
N VAL A 2 -5.95 -31.48 -23.65
CA VAL A 2 -6.03 -30.33 -22.74
C VAL A 2 -4.87 -29.44 -23.16
N SER A 3 -5.19 -28.36 -23.87
CA SER A 3 -4.20 -27.34 -24.24
C SER A 3 -3.66 -26.75 -22.94
N SER A 4 -2.43 -27.13 -22.61
CA SER A 4 -1.65 -26.40 -21.64
C SER A 4 -1.37 -25.04 -22.24
N TYR A 5 -2.19 -24.05 -21.85
CA TYR A 5 -1.74 -22.67 -21.87
C TYR A 5 -0.49 -22.62 -20.99
N ARG A 6 0.68 -22.84 -21.60
CA ARG A 6 1.94 -22.36 -21.06
C ARG A 6 1.79 -20.85 -20.99
N LYS A 7 1.37 -20.34 -19.84
CA LYS A 7 1.49 -18.93 -19.48
C LYS A 7 2.96 -18.58 -19.76
N ASN A 8 3.17 -17.76 -20.79
CA ASN A 8 4.47 -17.20 -21.10
C ASN A 8 5.02 -16.60 -19.81
N SER A 9 6.20 -17.03 -19.38
CA SER A 9 6.91 -16.38 -18.28
C SER A 9 7.07 -14.92 -18.65
N THR A 10 6.38 -14.04 -17.94
CA THR A 10 6.49 -12.60 -18.11
C THR A 10 7.94 -12.19 -17.85
N CYS A 11 8.59 -11.63 -18.87
CA CYS A 11 9.98 -11.21 -18.84
C CYS A 11 10.07 -9.83 -18.18
N ARG A 12 10.85 -9.69 -17.12
CA ARG A 12 11.21 -8.38 -16.57
C ARG A 12 11.78 -7.52 -17.68
N ARG A 13 11.24 -6.31 -17.88
CA ARG A 13 11.73 -5.41 -18.93
C ARG A 13 13.10 -4.82 -18.57
N TYR A 14 13.32 -4.57 -17.30
CA TYR A 14 14.61 -4.17 -16.75
C TYR A 14 14.94 -4.99 -15.51
N GLU A 15 16.22 -5.28 -15.32
CA GLU A 15 16.75 -5.98 -14.15
C GLU A 15 17.28 -4.98 -13.13
N MET A 16 17.21 -5.35 -11.85
CA MET A 16 17.77 -4.53 -10.77
C MET A 16 19.11 -5.09 -10.32
N ASP A 17 20.15 -4.27 -10.43
CA ASP A 17 21.45 -4.54 -9.84
C ASP A 17 21.39 -4.22 -8.34
N VAL A 18 20.95 -5.18 -7.52
CA VAL A 18 20.77 -5.00 -6.07
C VAL A 18 22.09 -4.98 -5.30
N GLU A 19 23.19 -5.44 -5.91
CA GLU A 19 24.52 -5.30 -5.34
C GLU A 19 24.95 -3.83 -5.39
N ARG A 20 24.72 -3.17 -6.52
CA ARG A 20 24.98 -1.74 -6.69
C ARG A 20 23.91 -0.86 -6.03
N PHE A 21 22.65 -1.26 -6.06
CA PHE A 21 21.50 -0.50 -5.58
C PHE A 21 20.64 -1.32 -4.60
N PRO A 22 21.14 -1.61 -3.38
CA PRO A 22 20.37 -2.35 -2.38
C PRO A 22 19.17 -1.52 -1.93
N ALA A 23 17.98 -1.87 -2.41
CA ALA A 23 16.76 -1.08 -2.23
C ALA A 23 15.79 -1.70 -1.23
N VAL A 24 15.17 -0.84 -0.43
CA VAL A 24 14.09 -1.20 0.49
C VAL A 24 12.87 -0.33 0.23
N VAL A 25 11.70 -0.95 0.13
CA VAL A 25 10.39 -0.31 0.04
C VAL A 25 9.58 -0.68 1.27
N PHE A 26 8.90 0.29 1.88
CA PHE A 26 7.86 0.03 2.88
C PHE A 26 6.50 0.18 2.24
N GLU A 27 5.70 -0.88 2.23
CA GLU A 27 4.31 -0.89 1.79
C GLU A 27 3.41 -1.03 3.02
N SER A 28 2.56 -0.04 3.27
CA SER A 28 1.71 0.01 4.45
C SER A 28 0.24 0.17 4.09
N ASP A 29 -0.60 -0.77 4.53
CA ASP A 29 -2.02 -0.83 4.14
C ASP A 29 -2.97 -0.19 5.18
N ASP A 30 -4.24 -0.06 4.78
CA ASP A 30 -5.41 0.36 5.57
C ASP A 30 -5.50 1.83 6.00
N TRP A 31 -4.70 2.73 5.40
CA TRP A 31 -4.77 4.15 5.74
C TRP A 31 -6.11 4.76 5.29
N GLY A 32 -6.69 5.64 6.10
CA GLY A 32 -7.99 6.28 5.84
C GLY A 32 -9.21 5.40 6.10
N SER A 33 -9.04 4.12 6.45
CA SER A 33 -10.15 3.18 6.60
C SER A 33 -10.81 3.23 8.00
N CYS A 34 -12.14 3.33 8.01
CA CYS A 34 -13.05 3.24 9.15
C CYS A 34 -13.69 1.83 9.25
N GLU A 35 -12.93 0.77 8.97
CA GLU A 35 -13.45 -0.59 8.85
C GLU A 35 -13.95 -1.19 10.17
N TRP A 36 -13.15 -1.07 11.23
CA TRP A 36 -13.33 -1.84 12.45
C TRP A 36 -14.16 -1.13 13.50
N LEU A 37 -13.59 -0.28 14.34
CA LEU A 37 -14.31 0.34 15.44
C LEU A 37 -13.81 1.78 15.68
N PRO A 38 -14.71 2.75 15.92
CA PRO A 38 -14.35 4.16 16.02
C PRO A 38 -13.61 4.51 17.32
N ASP A 39 -13.96 3.85 18.42
CA ASP A 39 -13.47 4.20 19.75
C ASP A 39 -13.45 3.01 20.72
N ARG A 40 -12.94 3.28 21.93
CA ARG A 40 -12.82 2.27 22.98
C ARG A 40 -14.19 1.77 23.49
N LYS A 41 -15.21 2.63 23.48
CA LYS A 41 -16.56 2.28 23.91
C LYS A 41 -17.18 1.27 22.95
N ALA A 42 -17.02 1.47 21.64
CA ALA A 42 -17.43 0.53 20.61
C ALA A 42 -16.66 -0.79 20.72
N LEU A 43 -15.36 -0.75 21.01
CA LEU A 43 -14.56 -1.97 21.25
C LEU A 43 -15.04 -2.77 22.46
N ASP A 44 -15.34 -2.11 23.57
CA ASP A 44 -15.84 -2.80 24.76
C ASP A 44 -17.25 -3.36 24.54
N ALA A 45 -18.11 -2.66 23.78
CA ALA A 45 -19.42 -3.16 23.37
C ALA A 45 -19.31 -4.37 22.42
N ALA A 46 -18.40 -4.32 21.44
CA ALA A 46 -18.15 -5.40 20.49
C ALA A 46 -17.75 -6.70 21.19
N ARG A 47 -16.85 -6.62 22.17
CA ARG A 47 -16.39 -7.76 23.00
C ARG A 47 -17.52 -8.46 23.75
N GLN A 48 -18.61 -7.75 24.05
CA GLN A 48 -19.76 -8.29 24.77
C GLN A 48 -20.82 -8.87 23.83
N THR A 49 -20.89 -8.42 22.57
CA THR A 49 -22.04 -8.66 21.69
C THR A 49 -21.74 -9.51 20.45
N ILE A 50 -20.47 -9.65 20.06
CA ILE A 50 -20.05 -10.38 18.86
C ILE A 50 -19.36 -11.69 19.27
N ARG A 51 -20.04 -12.80 18.99
CA ARG A 51 -19.71 -14.16 19.47
C ARG A 51 -18.51 -14.81 18.78
N LYS A 52 -18.10 -14.31 17.62
CA LYS A 52 -16.93 -14.77 16.87
C LYS A 52 -15.96 -13.62 16.72
N THR A 53 -14.94 -13.64 17.56
CA THR A 53 -13.79 -12.77 17.48
C THR A 53 -12.99 -13.15 16.22
N ALA A 54 -13.34 -12.59 15.06
CA ALA A 54 -12.24 -12.09 14.24
C ALA A 54 -11.45 -11.17 15.18
N PRO A 55 -10.12 -11.28 15.29
CA PRO A 55 -9.37 -10.45 16.22
C PRO A 55 -9.71 -9.01 15.87
N PHE A 56 -10.55 -8.37 16.68
CA PHE A 56 -10.88 -6.97 16.50
C PHE A 56 -9.55 -6.28 16.41
N SER A 57 -9.28 -5.71 15.24
CA SER A 57 -8.04 -5.00 15.05
C SER A 57 -8.03 -3.96 16.15
N MET A 58 -7.05 -4.05 17.05
CA MET A 58 -6.82 -2.97 18.02
C MET A 58 -6.49 -1.67 17.29
N SER A 59 -6.36 -1.69 15.95
CA SER A 59 -6.27 -0.51 15.12
C SER A 59 -7.49 0.40 15.26
N ARG A 60 -7.20 1.68 15.09
CA ARG A 60 -8.16 2.78 15.06
C ARG A 60 -7.80 3.69 13.90
N LEU A 61 -8.70 4.62 13.57
CA LEU A 61 -8.40 5.67 12.63
C LEU A 61 -7.24 6.56 13.11
N GLU A 62 -6.34 6.84 12.18
CA GLU A 62 -5.18 7.69 12.39
C GLU A 62 -5.59 9.16 12.51
N LYS A 63 -4.85 9.89 13.33
CA LYS A 63 -4.95 11.34 13.48
C LYS A 63 -3.65 11.99 13.05
N ALA A 64 -3.66 13.31 12.94
CA ALA A 64 -2.46 14.09 12.64
C ALA A 64 -1.28 13.78 13.60
N CYS A 65 -1.54 13.58 14.89
CA CYS A 65 -0.49 13.28 15.87
C CYS A 65 0.16 11.91 15.65
N ASP A 66 -0.61 10.90 15.23
CA ASP A 66 -0.10 9.55 14.96
C ASP A 66 0.81 9.56 13.73
N LEU A 67 0.36 10.21 12.66
CA LEU A 67 1.15 10.40 11.43
C LEU A 67 2.44 11.17 11.71
N ASN A 68 2.36 12.28 12.46
CA ASN A 68 3.54 13.07 12.80
C ASN A 68 4.54 12.31 13.68
N ARG A 69 4.07 11.43 14.57
CA ARG A 69 4.95 10.53 15.33
C ARG A 69 5.71 9.59 14.40
N LEU A 70 5.02 8.96 13.45
CA LEU A 70 5.64 8.10 12.44
C LEU A 70 6.65 8.87 11.59
N PHE A 71 6.27 10.02 11.05
CA PHE A 71 7.16 10.83 10.22
C PHE A 71 8.40 11.29 11.00
N GLY A 72 8.24 11.70 12.25
CA GLY A 72 9.35 12.07 13.13
C GLY A 72 10.32 10.92 13.41
N VAL A 73 9.89 9.65 13.31
CA VAL A 73 10.79 8.49 13.36
C VAL A 73 11.53 8.31 12.04
N LEU A 74 10.82 8.35 10.90
CA LEU A 74 11.42 8.20 9.57
C LEU A 74 12.49 9.27 9.33
N GLU A 75 12.26 10.50 9.78
CA GLU A 75 13.19 11.63 9.58
C GLU A 75 14.51 11.54 10.33
N LYS A 76 14.65 10.60 11.27
CA LYS A 76 15.91 10.39 12.01
C LYS A 76 16.97 9.66 11.19
N TYR A 77 16.57 8.94 10.14
CA TYR A 77 17.44 8.05 9.39
C TYR A 77 17.61 8.51 7.94
N ARG A 78 18.68 8.07 7.28
CA ARG A 78 19.01 8.38 5.88
C ARG A 78 19.41 7.12 5.11
N GLY A 79 19.07 7.10 3.82
CA GLY A 79 19.58 6.15 2.85
C GLY A 79 20.92 6.60 2.25
N LEU A 80 21.47 5.78 1.35
CA LEU A 80 22.74 6.02 0.66
C LEU A 80 22.76 7.32 -0.18
N ASP A 81 21.60 7.77 -0.62
CA ASP A 81 21.39 9.04 -1.35
C ASP A 81 21.06 10.22 -0.43
N SER A 82 21.22 10.07 0.89
CA SER A 82 20.85 11.06 1.91
C SER A 82 19.36 11.41 1.95
N LEU A 83 18.49 10.55 1.42
CA LEU A 83 17.04 10.69 1.54
C LEU A 83 16.50 9.91 2.74
N ASN A 84 15.38 10.38 3.29
CA ASN A 84 14.72 9.70 4.39
C ASN A 84 14.05 8.40 3.93
N PRO A 85 13.89 7.42 4.84
CA PRO A 85 12.87 6.38 4.70
C PRO A 85 11.51 7.00 4.34
N VAL A 86 10.78 6.31 3.45
CA VAL A 86 9.45 6.69 3.01
C VAL A 86 8.52 5.49 3.17
N PHE A 87 7.29 5.76 3.60
CA PHE A 87 6.22 4.78 3.56
C PHE A 87 5.39 5.00 2.30
N THR A 88 5.23 3.93 1.50
CA THR A 88 4.15 3.86 0.52
C THR A 88 2.88 3.49 1.28
N ALA A 89 1.95 4.44 1.40
CA ALA A 89 0.74 4.30 2.19
C ALA A 89 -0.45 3.98 1.29
N PHE A 90 -0.83 2.72 1.24
CA PHE A 90 -2.01 2.30 0.51
C PHE A 90 -3.26 2.77 1.27
N THR A 91 -3.97 3.69 0.62
CA THR A 91 -5.03 4.48 1.25
C THR A 91 -6.40 4.10 0.70
N CYS A 92 -7.37 3.92 1.60
CA CYS A 92 -8.79 3.81 1.29
C CYS A 92 -9.38 5.20 1.06
N MET A 93 -10.14 5.37 -0.02
CA MET A 93 -10.59 6.70 -0.44
C MET A 93 -12.05 7.02 -0.06
N GLY A 94 -12.74 6.14 0.65
CA GLY A 94 -14.12 6.33 1.08
C GLY A 94 -14.46 5.54 2.34
N ASN A 95 -15.45 6.01 3.08
CA ASN A 95 -15.98 5.32 4.25
C ASN A 95 -17.51 5.40 4.27
N PRO A 96 -18.25 4.35 4.70
CA PRO A 96 -19.69 4.36 4.59
C PRO A 96 -20.35 5.51 5.37
N ASP A 97 -21.36 6.12 4.77
CA ASP A 97 -22.24 7.05 5.45
C ASP A 97 -23.34 6.26 6.19
N PHE A 98 -23.02 5.85 7.42
CA PHE A 98 -23.91 5.01 8.23
C PHE A 98 -25.29 5.64 8.45
N GLU A 99 -25.36 6.97 8.64
CA GLU A 99 -26.64 7.66 8.82
C GLU A 99 -27.49 7.64 7.55
N PHE A 100 -26.89 7.90 6.38
CA PHE A 100 -27.59 7.79 5.12
C PHE A 100 -28.09 6.37 4.85
N ILE A 101 -27.21 5.39 5.03
CA ILE A 101 -27.52 3.97 4.78
C ILE A 101 -28.65 3.50 5.70
N ARG A 102 -28.66 3.93 6.96
CA ARG A 102 -29.75 3.69 7.92
C ARG A 102 -31.05 4.34 7.46
N ALA A 103 -31.01 5.62 7.08
CA ALA A 103 -32.19 6.38 6.66
C ALA A 103 -32.86 5.81 5.39
N ARG A 104 -32.08 5.12 4.54
CA ARG A 104 -32.58 4.42 3.34
C ARG A 104 -32.98 2.97 3.59
N GLY A 105 -33.02 2.52 4.85
CA GLY A 105 -33.38 1.15 5.19
C GLY A 105 -32.48 0.11 4.51
N PHE A 106 -31.17 0.40 4.42
CA PHE A 106 -30.15 -0.46 3.81
C PHE A 106 -30.38 -0.77 2.31
N THR A 107 -31.18 0.02 1.59
CA THR A 107 -31.45 -0.19 0.15
C THR A 107 -30.53 0.60 -0.78
N GLU A 108 -29.90 1.66 -0.29
CA GLU A 108 -28.99 2.52 -1.05
C GLU A 108 -27.68 2.70 -0.31
N TYR A 109 -26.57 2.69 -1.05
CA TYR A 109 -25.22 2.90 -0.52
C TYR A 109 -24.76 4.32 -0.81
N ARG A 110 -24.13 4.95 0.19
CA ARG A 110 -23.37 6.19 0.04
C ARG A 110 -22.16 6.13 0.95
N ASP A 111 -21.10 6.78 0.54
CA ASP A 111 -19.89 6.94 1.32
C ASP A 111 -19.41 8.40 1.38
N ILE A 112 -18.54 8.63 2.35
CA ILE A 112 -17.90 9.90 2.66
C ILE A 112 -16.45 9.80 2.14
N PRO A 113 -16.07 10.62 1.15
CA PRO A 113 -14.69 10.74 0.71
C PRO A 113 -13.79 11.25 1.84
N ILE A 114 -12.56 10.75 1.96
CA ILE A 114 -11.68 11.13 3.08
C ILE A 114 -11.28 12.62 3.08
N ASP A 115 -11.28 13.29 1.93
CA ASP A 115 -11.07 14.75 1.82
C ASP A 115 -12.25 15.57 2.36
N ARG A 116 -13.41 14.93 2.56
CA ARG A 116 -14.63 15.52 3.15
C ARG A 116 -14.83 15.15 4.61
N GLY A 117 -13.96 14.31 5.17
CA GLY A 117 -13.96 13.90 6.56
C GLY A 117 -14.24 12.42 6.74
N PHE A 118 -14.65 12.05 7.95
CA PHE A 118 -14.89 10.66 8.35
C PHE A 118 -16.29 10.54 8.99
N PRO A 119 -16.95 9.38 8.87
CA PRO A 119 -18.28 9.19 9.45
C PRO A 119 -18.25 9.28 10.97
N PRO A 120 -19.13 10.04 11.63
CA PRO A 120 -19.26 10.00 13.09
C PRO A 120 -19.54 8.56 13.57
N PRO A 121 -19.01 8.14 14.75
CA PRO A 121 -18.17 8.90 15.69
C PRO A 121 -16.67 8.76 15.42
N TRP A 122 -16.24 8.37 14.21
CA TRP A 122 -14.82 8.24 13.89
C TRP A 122 -14.11 9.60 13.95
N ASP A 123 -12.93 9.61 14.58
CA ASP A 123 -12.12 10.81 14.73
C ASP A 123 -10.78 10.66 13.98
N GLY A 124 -10.75 11.20 12.76
CA GLY A 124 -9.55 11.32 11.92
C GLY A 124 -9.01 12.75 11.87
N SER A 125 -9.15 13.50 12.97
CA SER A 125 -8.83 14.92 13.02
C SER A 125 -7.45 15.23 12.45
N GLY A 126 -7.42 16.05 11.40
CA GLY A 126 -6.22 16.53 10.72
C GLY A 126 -5.44 15.45 9.93
N ALA A 127 -5.95 14.24 9.79
CA ALA A 127 -5.22 13.12 9.17
C ALA A 127 -4.81 13.43 7.72
N VAL A 128 -5.76 13.84 6.86
CA VAL A 128 -5.48 14.16 5.45
C VAL A 128 -4.48 15.33 5.32
N GLY A 129 -4.58 16.33 6.18
CA GLY A 129 -3.61 17.44 6.23
C GLY A 129 -2.21 16.94 6.54
N ALA A 130 -2.06 16.13 7.59
CA ALA A 130 -0.78 15.53 7.95
C ALA A 130 -0.23 14.61 6.85
N MET A 131 -1.07 13.83 6.15
CA MET A 131 -0.64 13.02 5.01
C MET A 131 -0.03 13.88 3.90
N ARG A 132 -0.68 15.00 3.54
CA ARG A 132 -0.17 15.98 2.56
C ARG A 132 1.16 16.60 3.03
N ASP A 133 1.26 16.95 4.31
CA ASP A 133 2.52 17.46 4.88
C ASP A 133 3.64 16.41 4.81
N GLY A 134 3.33 15.13 5.05
CA GLY A 134 4.26 14.01 4.91
C GLY A 134 4.74 13.81 3.47
N MET A 135 3.86 14.04 2.48
CA MET A 135 4.21 14.02 1.06
C MET A 135 5.19 15.14 0.73
N GLU A 136 4.92 16.36 1.17
CA GLU A 136 5.80 17.53 0.99
C GLU A 136 7.20 17.27 1.59
N ARG A 137 7.25 16.62 2.76
CA ARG A 137 8.48 16.25 3.45
C ARG A 137 9.23 15.08 2.81
N GLY A 138 8.60 14.31 1.92
CA GLY A 138 9.20 13.16 1.27
C GLY A 138 9.28 11.89 2.14
N VAL A 139 8.46 11.79 3.19
CA VAL A 139 8.41 10.61 4.09
C VAL A 139 7.10 9.82 3.95
N TRP A 140 6.15 10.34 3.18
CA TRP A 140 4.88 9.71 2.87
C TRP A 140 4.64 9.70 1.36
N SER A 141 4.15 8.58 0.84
CA SER A 141 3.77 8.44 -0.58
C SER A 141 2.48 7.64 -0.65
N PRO A 142 1.30 8.29 -0.71
CA PRO A 142 0.05 7.55 -0.81
C PRO A 142 -0.03 6.82 -2.15
N GLU A 143 -0.65 5.65 -2.15
CA GLU A 143 -1.02 4.87 -3.34
C GLU A 143 -2.43 4.28 -3.15
N TYR A 144 -3.04 3.75 -4.21
CA TYR A 144 -4.43 3.33 -4.16
C TYR A 144 -4.61 1.97 -3.47
N HIS A 145 -5.45 1.90 -2.44
CA HIS A 145 -5.80 0.62 -1.83
C HIS A 145 -7.16 0.11 -2.32
N ALA A 146 -8.19 0.86 -1.96
CA ALA A 146 -9.59 0.51 -2.14
C ALA A 146 -10.45 1.76 -1.96
N MET A 147 -11.75 1.63 -2.18
CA MET A 147 -12.75 2.46 -1.54
C MET A 147 -13.06 1.90 -0.17
N LEU A 148 -13.44 0.62 -0.14
CA LEU A 148 -13.76 -0.13 1.08
C LEU A 148 -12.92 -1.41 1.08
N HIS A 149 -11.92 -1.43 1.96
CA HIS A 149 -11.12 -2.62 2.18
C HIS A 149 -12.01 -3.79 2.65
N HIS A 150 -11.90 -4.94 1.98
CA HIS A 150 -12.56 -6.19 2.37
C HIS A 150 -14.09 -6.18 2.49
N THR A 151 -14.76 -5.19 1.89
CA THR A 151 -16.22 -5.08 1.91
C THR A 151 -16.82 -4.55 0.60
N SER A 152 -17.55 -5.39 -0.13
CA SER A 152 -18.41 -4.92 -1.23
C SER A 152 -19.63 -4.16 -0.71
N PRO A 153 -19.91 -2.94 -1.19
CA PRO A 153 -21.13 -2.22 -0.86
C PRO A 153 -22.41 -3.02 -1.15
N ARG A 154 -22.45 -3.73 -2.29
CA ARG A 154 -23.64 -4.49 -2.73
C ARG A 154 -23.94 -5.66 -1.81
N GLU A 155 -22.91 -6.46 -1.57
CA GLU A 155 -23.03 -7.63 -0.70
C GLU A 155 -23.28 -7.23 0.75
N TRP A 156 -22.70 -6.12 1.20
CA TRP A 156 -22.93 -5.61 2.54
C TRP A 156 -24.36 -5.13 2.73
N LEU A 157 -24.92 -4.35 1.80
CA LEU A 157 -26.34 -3.97 1.86
C LEU A 157 -27.27 -5.19 1.82
N ARG A 158 -26.97 -6.19 0.98
CA ARG A 158 -27.71 -7.47 0.97
C ARG A 158 -27.65 -8.18 2.32
N LEU A 159 -26.49 -8.16 2.97
CA LEU A 159 -26.28 -8.76 4.28
C LEU A 159 -27.05 -7.99 5.37
N LEU A 160 -27.06 -6.66 5.34
CA LEU A 160 -27.80 -5.83 6.28
C LEU A 160 -29.32 -6.01 6.16
N ASN A 161 -29.83 -6.22 4.94
CA ASN A 161 -31.26 -6.50 4.67
C ASN A 161 -31.64 -7.99 4.77
N GLY A 162 -30.66 -8.88 4.95
CA GLY A 162 -30.89 -10.32 5.01
C GLY A 162 -31.45 -10.81 6.35
N SER A 163 -31.76 -12.10 6.42
CA SER A 163 -32.10 -12.82 7.64
C SER A 163 -30.95 -13.76 8.06
N GLY A 164 -31.04 -14.32 9.28
CA GLY A 164 -30.05 -15.27 9.80
C GLY A 164 -28.85 -14.64 10.53
N ALA A 165 -28.00 -15.51 11.08
CA ALA A 165 -26.96 -15.12 12.03
C ALA A 165 -25.92 -14.14 11.45
N ASP A 166 -25.50 -14.32 10.20
CA ASP A 166 -24.55 -13.41 9.55
C ASP A 166 -25.15 -12.01 9.37
N SER A 167 -26.42 -11.92 8.97
CA SER A 167 -27.15 -10.66 8.80
C SER A 167 -27.39 -9.96 10.14
N GLU A 168 -27.69 -10.71 11.20
CA GLU A 168 -27.78 -10.19 12.56
C GLU A 168 -26.43 -9.65 13.05
N ASN A 169 -25.33 -10.36 12.77
CA ASN A 169 -23.99 -9.91 13.11
C ASN A 169 -23.62 -8.63 12.35
N ALA A 170 -23.92 -8.56 11.05
CA ALA A 170 -23.69 -7.38 10.23
C ALA A 170 -24.43 -6.16 10.75
N ARG A 171 -25.71 -6.31 11.15
CA ARG A 171 -26.48 -5.22 11.79
C ARG A 171 -25.87 -4.80 13.12
N ARG A 172 -25.40 -5.73 13.96
CA ARG A 172 -24.70 -5.38 15.22
C ARG A 172 -23.43 -4.58 14.97
N LEU A 173 -22.63 -5.00 13.99
CA LEU A 173 -21.42 -4.26 13.57
C LEU A 173 -21.78 -2.87 13.02
N PHE A 174 -22.84 -2.77 12.21
CA PHE A 174 -23.34 -1.51 11.69
C PHE A 174 -23.71 -0.52 12.81
N GLU A 175 -24.38 -0.99 13.88
CA GLU A 175 -24.69 -0.15 15.06
C GLU A 175 -23.43 0.34 15.79
N LEU A 176 -22.31 -0.38 15.64
CA LEU A 176 -21.00 0.01 16.16
C LEU A 176 -20.20 0.87 15.17
N HIS A 177 -20.82 1.31 14.07
CA HIS A 177 -20.19 2.07 12.98
C HIS A 177 -19.00 1.33 12.35
N ALA A 178 -19.16 0.01 12.25
CA ALA A 178 -18.21 -0.92 11.65
C ALA A 178 -18.78 -1.48 10.34
N PHE A 179 -17.93 -1.61 9.33
CA PHE A 179 -18.29 -2.31 8.10
C PHE A 179 -17.51 -3.62 7.90
N GLY A 180 -16.37 -3.80 8.57
CA GLY A 180 -15.60 -5.04 8.54
C GLY A 180 -16.40 -6.22 9.10
N GLN A 181 -16.56 -7.28 8.31
CA GLN A 181 -17.43 -8.42 8.65
C GLN A 181 -16.70 -9.60 9.33
N GLY A 182 -15.41 -9.45 9.67
CA GLY A 182 -14.59 -10.55 10.18
C GLY A 182 -14.31 -11.66 9.16
N ARG A 183 -14.64 -11.40 7.89
CA ARG A 183 -14.32 -12.19 6.71
C ARG A 183 -14.13 -11.25 5.53
N HIS A 184 -13.35 -11.67 4.54
CA HIS A 184 -13.21 -10.89 3.32
C HIS A 184 -14.46 -11.02 2.45
N ILE A 185 -15.10 -9.89 2.18
CA ILE A 185 -16.14 -9.75 1.15
C ILE A 185 -15.50 -8.93 0.04
N PRO A 186 -15.05 -9.54 -1.08
CA PRO A 186 -14.27 -8.84 -2.08
C PRO A 186 -14.96 -7.55 -2.53
N GLU A 187 -14.23 -6.43 -2.50
CA GLU A 187 -14.77 -5.08 -2.72
C GLU A 187 -15.69 -4.97 -3.96
N TYR A 188 -15.28 -5.60 -5.06
CA TYR A 188 -15.99 -5.53 -6.34
C TYR A 188 -17.00 -6.68 -6.53
N ASN A 189 -17.24 -7.51 -5.52
CA ASN A 189 -18.17 -8.61 -5.64
C ASN A 189 -19.59 -8.11 -5.91
N GLY A 190 -20.26 -8.73 -6.90
CA GLY A 190 -21.59 -8.35 -7.35
C GLY A 190 -21.64 -7.18 -8.33
N TYR A 191 -20.50 -6.64 -8.77
CA TYR A 191 -20.41 -5.60 -9.81
C TYR A 191 -20.14 -6.23 -11.18
N ASN A 192 -20.72 -5.67 -12.23
CA ASN A 192 -20.25 -5.94 -13.59
C ASN A 192 -19.07 -5.00 -13.95
N VAL A 193 -18.41 -5.26 -15.07
CA VAL A 193 -17.20 -4.52 -15.50
C VAL A 193 -17.41 -3.01 -15.60
N ARG A 194 -18.59 -2.54 -16.05
CA ARG A 194 -18.89 -1.11 -16.15
C ARG A 194 -19.01 -0.48 -14.77
N GLU A 195 -19.78 -1.11 -13.90
CA GLU A 195 -20.02 -0.61 -12.54
C GLU A 195 -18.73 -0.63 -11.71
N GLN A 196 -17.91 -1.67 -11.88
CA GLN A 196 -16.59 -1.77 -11.28
C GLN A 196 -15.68 -0.64 -11.79
N ASN A 197 -15.65 -0.39 -13.10
CA ASN A 197 -14.86 0.70 -13.67
C ASN A 197 -15.31 2.06 -13.12
N ASP A 198 -16.62 2.31 -13.03
CA ASP A 198 -17.14 3.57 -12.49
C ASP A 198 -16.76 3.75 -11.02
N PHE A 199 -16.74 2.66 -10.25
CA PHE A 199 -16.31 2.66 -8.84
C PHE A 199 -14.80 2.94 -8.70
N ILE A 200 -13.97 2.27 -9.49
CA ILE A 200 -12.52 2.51 -9.57
C ILE A 200 -12.24 3.96 -9.98
N ALA A 201 -12.84 4.43 -11.07
CA ALA A 201 -12.63 5.78 -11.59
C ALA A 201 -13.05 6.84 -10.56
N THR A 202 -14.14 6.60 -9.81
CA THR A 202 -14.54 7.47 -8.70
C THR A 202 -13.47 7.50 -7.61
N GLY A 203 -12.89 6.36 -7.28
CA GLY A 203 -11.82 6.27 -6.32
C GLY A 203 -10.56 7.01 -6.70
N LEU A 204 -10.11 6.86 -7.95
CA LEU A 204 -8.93 7.55 -8.45
C LEU A 204 -9.14 9.06 -8.56
N ARG A 205 -10.35 9.51 -8.94
CA ARG A 205 -10.69 10.94 -8.90
C ARG A 205 -10.60 11.50 -7.47
N ARG A 206 -11.17 10.80 -6.48
CA ARG A 206 -11.06 11.20 -5.07
C ARG A 206 -9.61 11.19 -4.60
N PHE A 207 -8.81 10.24 -5.06
CA PHE A 207 -7.38 10.19 -4.76
C PHE A 207 -6.70 11.47 -5.28
N GLN A 208 -6.97 11.87 -6.52
CA GLN A 208 -6.48 13.12 -7.09
C GLN A 208 -6.97 14.35 -6.33
N ASP A 209 -8.26 14.42 -5.98
CA ASP A 209 -8.82 15.52 -5.18
C ASP A 209 -8.17 15.59 -3.79
N THR A 210 -7.85 14.43 -3.21
CA THR A 210 -7.26 14.33 -1.87
C THR A 210 -5.77 14.68 -1.89
N PHE A 211 -4.99 14.22 -2.85
CA PHE A 211 -3.53 14.30 -2.81
C PHE A 211 -2.91 15.21 -3.88
N GLY A 212 -3.71 15.71 -4.82
CA GLY A 212 -3.24 16.53 -5.95
C GLY A 212 -2.49 15.74 -7.02
N VAL A 213 -2.35 14.42 -6.87
CA VAL A 213 -1.64 13.53 -7.78
C VAL A 213 -2.48 12.28 -8.03
N LEU A 214 -2.28 11.63 -9.18
CA LEU A 214 -2.84 10.30 -9.43
C LEU A 214 -1.91 9.23 -8.84
N PRO A 215 -2.45 8.12 -8.31
CA PRO A 215 -1.63 7.01 -7.86
C PRO A 215 -1.07 6.26 -9.07
N SER A 216 0.13 5.68 -8.94
CA SER A 216 0.72 4.83 -9.97
C SER A 216 0.63 3.34 -9.62
N ALA A 217 0.46 3.05 -8.33
CA ALA A 217 0.33 1.71 -7.80
C ALA A 217 -1.03 1.47 -7.16
N ALA A 218 -1.47 0.21 -7.22
CA ALA A 218 -2.64 -0.26 -6.49
C ALA A 218 -2.35 -1.58 -5.77
N VAL A 219 -2.96 -1.76 -4.60
CA VAL A 219 -2.97 -3.04 -3.89
C VAL A 219 -4.34 -3.32 -3.30
N THR A 220 -4.85 -4.52 -3.55
CA THR A 220 -5.84 -5.16 -2.69
C THR A 220 -5.80 -6.65 -2.94
N SER A 221 -5.93 -7.45 -1.88
CA SER A 221 -6.05 -8.90 -2.05
C SER A 221 -7.43 -9.33 -2.57
N ASP A 222 -8.34 -8.38 -2.82
CA ASP A 222 -9.66 -8.58 -3.41
C ASP A 222 -9.72 -8.31 -4.93
N ALA A 223 -8.58 -7.98 -5.56
CA ALA A 223 -8.54 -7.73 -6.99
C ALA A 223 -8.79 -9.02 -7.80
N PHE A 224 -9.90 -9.04 -8.53
CA PHE A 224 -10.13 -9.99 -9.63
C PHE A 224 -9.22 -9.67 -10.83
N PRO A 225 -8.99 -10.62 -11.75
CA PRO A 225 -8.24 -10.34 -12.99
C PRO A 225 -8.75 -9.11 -13.76
N GLU A 226 -10.07 -8.97 -13.92
CA GLU A 226 -10.69 -7.80 -14.55
C GLU A 226 -10.45 -6.49 -13.78
N THR A 227 -10.29 -6.56 -12.46
CA THR A 227 -9.96 -5.40 -11.62
C THR A 227 -8.60 -4.82 -12.03
N VAL A 228 -7.62 -5.70 -12.24
CA VAL A 228 -6.26 -5.30 -12.65
C VAL A 228 -6.27 -4.67 -14.04
N VAL A 229 -7.06 -5.22 -14.97
CA VAL A 229 -7.25 -4.62 -16.30
C VAL A 229 -7.88 -3.23 -16.19
N LEU A 230 -8.90 -3.06 -15.35
CA LEU A 230 -9.58 -1.78 -15.16
C LEU A 230 -8.68 -0.76 -14.45
N TRP A 231 -7.87 -1.16 -13.47
CA TRP A 231 -6.84 -0.32 -12.89
C TRP A 231 -5.86 0.17 -13.95
N ALA A 232 -5.37 -0.72 -14.82
CA ALA A 232 -4.49 -0.37 -15.92
C ALA A 232 -5.15 0.63 -16.89
N ALA A 233 -6.40 0.38 -17.27
CA ALA A 233 -7.18 1.28 -18.11
C ALA A 233 -7.36 2.69 -17.51
N ASN A 234 -7.31 2.80 -16.18
CA ASN A 234 -7.43 4.07 -15.46
C ASN A 234 -6.08 4.66 -15.00
N GLY A 235 -4.96 4.16 -15.51
CA GLY A 235 -3.64 4.79 -15.31
C GLY A 235 -2.73 4.14 -14.27
N ILE A 236 -3.19 3.12 -13.53
CA ILE A 236 -2.32 2.35 -12.64
C ILE A 236 -1.34 1.53 -13.50
N ARG A 237 -0.06 1.53 -13.13
CA ARG A 237 0.99 0.78 -13.85
C ARG A 237 1.69 -0.24 -12.98
N ILE A 238 1.34 -0.32 -11.71
CA ILE A 238 2.00 -1.16 -10.71
C ILE A 238 0.94 -1.85 -9.87
N VAL A 239 1.01 -3.18 -9.78
CA VAL A 239 0.16 -3.99 -8.88
C VAL A 239 1.04 -4.58 -7.79
N SER A 240 0.81 -4.12 -6.57
CA SER A 240 1.66 -4.41 -5.41
C SER A 240 1.05 -5.52 -4.55
N ILE A 241 1.07 -6.77 -5.02
CA ILE A 241 0.92 -8.04 -4.25
C ILE A 241 0.59 -9.22 -5.19
N ILE A 242 1.36 -9.41 -6.28
CA ILE A 242 1.09 -10.57 -7.17
C ILE A 242 1.26 -11.90 -6.44
N ASN A 243 2.16 -11.92 -5.47
CA ASN A 243 2.29 -12.95 -4.44
C ASN A 243 3.05 -12.36 -3.24
N CYS A 244 3.23 -13.19 -2.21
CA CYS A 244 3.96 -12.85 -1.01
C CYS A 244 5.09 -13.86 -0.80
N ARG A 245 6.32 -13.41 -0.53
CA ARG A 245 7.36 -14.28 0.04
C ARG A 245 7.46 -13.99 1.54
N ILE A 246 6.95 -14.92 2.35
CA ILE A 246 6.91 -14.74 3.80
C ILE A 246 8.31 -14.84 4.41
N ASN A 247 8.44 -14.50 5.69
CA ASN A 247 9.73 -14.41 6.36
C ASN A 247 10.51 -15.74 6.42
N SER A 248 9.86 -16.90 6.23
CA SER A 248 10.55 -18.19 6.07
C SER A 248 11.27 -18.34 4.72
N GLY A 249 10.88 -17.56 3.71
CA GLY A 249 11.34 -17.66 2.32
C GLY A 249 10.34 -18.38 1.39
N GLU A 250 9.24 -18.90 1.93
CA GLU A 250 8.17 -19.52 1.14
C GLU A 250 7.37 -18.48 0.37
N THR A 251 7.12 -18.73 -0.93
CA THR A 251 6.18 -17.93 -1.72
C THR A 251 4.77 -18.47 -1.56
N VAL A 252 3.85 -17.60 -1.15
CA VAL A 252 2.45 -17.90 -0.88
C VAL A 252 1.52 -16.95 -1.62
N VAL A 253 0.31 -17.44 -1.86
CA VAL A 253 -0.86 -16.69 -2.31
C VAL A 253 -2.02 -16.99 -1.38
N TYR A 254 -3.08 -16.19 -1.42
CA TYR A 254 -4.28 -16.45 -0.65
C TYR A 254 -5.06 -17.64 -1.24
N ASP A 255 -4.81 -18.84 -0.71
CA ASP A 255 -5.53 -20.08 -1.03
C ASP A 255 -7.05 -19.97 -0.84
N THR A 256 -7.47 -19.16 0.14
CA THR A 256 -8.87 -18.81 0.42
C THR A 256 -9.50 -17.87 -0.62
N LYS A 257 -8.73 -17.35 -1.57
CA LYS A 257 -9.19 -16.41 -2.62
C LYS A 257 -8.81 -16.91 -4.03
N PRO A 258 -9.26 -18.09 -4.47
CA PRO A 258 -8.92 -18.63 -5.80
C PRO A 258 -9.39 -17.77 -6.98
N TRP A 259 -10.24 -16.77 -6.75
CA TRP A 259 -10.71 -15.81 -7.75
C TRP A 259 -9.84 -14.56 -7.89
N ASN A 260 -8.86 -14.36 -7.01
CA ASN A 260 -8.00 -13.18 -7.09
C ASN A 260 -6.96 -13.32 -8.21
N PHE A 261 -6.27 -12.22 -8.52
CA PHE A 261 -5.26 -12.18 -9.57
C PHE A 261 -3.86 -12.64 -9.10
N GLN A 262 -3.73 -13.34 -7.97
CA GLN A 262 -2.41 -13.75 -7.49
C GLN A 262 -1.83 -14.93 -8.27
N ASP A 263 -0.51 -14.95 -8.40
CA ASP A 263 0.21 -15.99 -9.11
C ASP A 263 1.47 -16.39 -8.33
N THR A 264 1.50 -17.62 -7.80
CA THR A 264 2.63 -18.16 -7.02
C THR A 264 3.92 -18.24 -7.83
N TYR A 265 3.84 -18.27 -9.16
CA TYR A 265 5.01 -18.40 -10.04
C TYR A 265 5.53 -17.06 -10.56
N ALA A 266 4.76 -15.97 -10.39
CA ALA A 266 5.21 -14.64 -10.77
C ALA A 266 6.45 -14.23 -9.97
N LYS A 267 7.35 -13.50 -10.62
CA LYS A 267 8.51 -12.90 -9.96
C LYS A 267 8.29 -11.41 -9.77
N ILE A 268 8.96 -10.84 -8.77
CA ILE A 268 8.97 -9.40 -8.58
C ILE A 268 9.54 -8.70 -9.83
N GLY A 269 8.80 -7.72 -10.34
CA GLY A 269 9.17 -6.97 -11.54
C GLY A 269 8.64 -7.55 -12.85
N ASP A 270 7.91 -8.68 -12.81
CA ASP A 270 7.28 -9.25 -13.99
C ASP A 270 6.42 -8.20 -14.69
N TYR A 271 6.57 -8.11 -16.01
CA TYR A 271 5.94 -7.08 -16.83
C TYR A 271 4.92 -7.67 -17.79
N ASP A 272 3.72 -7.10 -17.78
CA ASP A 272 2.68 -7.34 -18.77
C ASP A 272 2.74 -6.27 -19.86
N PRO A 273 3.20 -6.60 -21.09
CA PRO A 273 3.31 -5.63 -22.16
C PRO A 273 1.94 -5.22 -22.76
N MET A 274 0.88 -6.00 -22.56
CA MET A 274 -0.44 -5.67 -23.09
C MET A 274 -1.13 -4.62 -22.21
N LEU A 275 -0.98 -4.74 -20.90
CA LEU A 275 -1.52 -3.78 -19.92
C LEU A 275 -0.54 -2.67 -19.59
N ASP A 276 0.74 -2.84 -19.94
CA ASP A 276 1.84 -1.98 -19.53
C ASP A 276 1.96 -1.89 -17.99
N VAL A 277 1.79 -3.04 -17.32
CA VAL A 277 1.76 -3.18 -15.85
C VAL A 277 2.96 -3.98 -15.36
N VAL A 278 3.54 -3.54 -14.24
CA VAL A 278 4.52 -4.30 -13.46
C VAL A 278 3.87 -4.91 -12.22
N TYR A 279 4.22 -6.16 -11.94
CA TYR A 279 3.79 -6.91 -10.78
C TYR A 279 4.89 -6.93 -9.71
N LEU A 280 4.56 -6.52 -8.49
CA LEU A 280 5.49 -6.56 -7.36
C LEU A 280 5.08 -7.63 -6.35
N THR A 281 6.09 -8.22 -5.73
CA THR A 281 5.97 -9.17 -4.63
C THR A 281 6.34 -8.48 -3.34
N ARG A 282 5.54 -8.68 -2.28
CA ARG A 282 5.96 -8.37 -0.91
C ARG A 282 6.81 -9.51 -0.39
N ASN A 283 8.09 -9.28 -0.13
CA ASN A 283 9.06 -10.34 0.20
C ASN A 283 9.68 -10.21 1.60
N ALA A 284 9.08 -9.40 2.46
CA ALA A 284 9.39 -9.28 3.88
C ALA A 284 8.15 -8.76 4.64
N PHE A 285 7.91 -9.22 5.86
CA PHE A 285 6.72 -8.87 6.64
C PHE A 285 7.07 -8.34 8.02
N PHE A 286 6.61 -7.14 8.32
CA PHE A 286 6.79 -6.43 9.59
C PHE A 286 5.44 -6.23 10.29
N GLU A 287 4.78 -7.34 10.63
CA GLU A 287 3.38 -7.40 11.07
C GLU A 287 3.22 -8.32 12.28
N ALA A 288 3.78 -7.91 13.42
CA ALA A 288 3.82 -8.69 14.67
C ALA A 288 2.49 -9.08 15.32
N ASP A 289 1.39 -8.65 14.73
CA ASP A 289 0.03 -8.84 15.22
C ASP A 289 -0.85 -9.73 14.35
N ALA A 290 -0.28 -10.32 13.28
CA ALA A 290 -0.95 -11.43 12.63
C ALA A 290 -1.14 -12.57 13.64
N SER A 291 -2.27 -13.27 13.55
CA SER A 291 -2.56 -14.49 14.32
C SER A 291 -1.50 -15.59 14.16
N ASP A 292 -0.59 -15.43 13.18
CA ASP A 292 0.58 -16.25 12.96
C ASP A 292 1.88 -15.44 13.12
N LYS A 293 2.27 -15.23 14.38
CA LYS A 293 3.53 -14.56 14.75
C LYS A 293 4.75 -15.21 14.10
N ALA A 294 4.73 -16.52 13.86
CA ALA A 294 5.84 -17.24 13.25
C ALA A 294 6.02 -16.88 11.77
N ARG A 295 4.94 -16.54 11.05
CA ARG A 295 4.98 -16.19 9.62
C ARG A 295 5.22 -14.70 9.36
N PHE A 296 4.61 -13.82 10.15
CA PHE A 296 4.54 -12.38 9.83
C PHE A 296 5.08 -11.45 10.92
N GLY A 297 5.36 -12.00 12.11
CA GLY A 297 5.70 -11.21 13.29
C GLY A 297 7.14 -11.33 13.75
N VAL A 298 8.00 -10.49 13.20
CA VAL A 298 9.43 -10.49 13.53
C VAL A 298 9.88 -9.16 14.14
N SER A 299 10.89 -9.22 15.02
CA SER A 299 11.61 -8.05 15.50
C SER A 299 12.37 -7.36 14.35
N GLY A 300 12.79 -6.11 14.54
CA GLY A 300 13.61 -5.39 13.55
C GLY A 300 14.93 -6.11 13.25
N GLY A 301 15.52 -6.79 14.23
CA GLY A 301 16.74 -7.59 14.05
C GLY A 301 16.52 -8.86 13.23
N GLU A 302 15.39 -9.53 13.38
CA GLU A 302 15.03 -10.71 12.60
C GLU A 302 14.64 -10.34 11.17
N LEU A 303 13.90 -9.25 10.99
CA LEU A 303 13.56 -8.74 9.66
C LEU A 303 14.80 -8.35 8.86
N MET A 304 15.84 -7.82 9.53
CA MET A 304 17.12 -7.54 8.86
C MET A 304 17.74 -8.80 8.24
N LYS A 305 17.55 -9.99 8.83
CA LYS A 305 18.02 -11.25 8.23
C LYS A 305 17.26 -11.58 6.95
N VAL A 306 15.97 -11.25 6.90
CA VAL A 306 15.13 -11.41 5.71
C VAL A 306 15.60 -10.44 4.60
N VAL A 307 15.86 -9.18 4.96
CA VAL A 307 16.43 -8.18 4.05
C VAL A 307 17.74 -8.67 3.44
N GLU A 308 18.67 -9.16 4.26
CA GLU A 308 19.95 -9.69 3.79
C GLU A 308 19.79 -10.90 2.87
N ARG A 309 18.84 -11.79 3.17
CA ARG A 309 18.54 -12.93 2.30
C ARG A 309 17.98 -12.48 0.94
N ASN A 310 17.09 -11.49 0.91
CA ASN A 310 16.57 -10.94 -0.34
C ASN A 310 17.70 -10.39 -1.21
N PHE A 311 18.64 -9.63 -0.64
CA PHE A 311 19.78 -9.11 -1.39
C PHE A 311 20.77 -10.18 -1.84
N LYS A 312 21.15 -11.11 -0.97
CA LYS A 312 22.29 -12.04 -1.22
C LYS A 312 21.92 -13.35 -1.89
N VAL A 313 20.68 -13.81 -1.71
CA VAL A 313 20.23 -15.12 -2.16
C VAL A 313 19.23 -14.98 -3.29
N HIS A 314 18.29 -14.06 -3.16
CA HIS A 314 17.27 -13.84 -4.19
C HIS A 314 17.70 -12.81 -5.23
N GLU A 315 18.71 -12.00 -4.95
CA GLU A 315 19.16 -10.89 -5.81
C GLU A 315 17.99 -9.93 -6.13
N GLU A 316 17.15 -9.67 -5.13
CA GLU A 316 15.93 -8.88 -5.25
C GLU A 316 15.91 -7.71 -4.26
N PRO A 317 15.28 -6.57 -4.60
CA PRO A 317 14.99 -5.52 -3.63
C PRO A 317 14.07 -6.06 -2.53
N CYS A 318 14.10 -5.45 -1.35
CA CYS A 318 13.28 -5.87 -0.23
C CYS A 318 12.02 -4.99 -0.13
N VAL A 319 10.86 -5.57 -0.38
CA VAL A 319 9.54 -4.93 -0.23
C VAL A 319 8.93 -5.41 1.08
N ILE A 320 8.96 -4.54 2.09
CA ILE A 320 8.51 -4.78 3.45
C ILE A 320 7.03 -4.42 3.57
N SER A 321 6.20 -5.44 3.78
CA SER A 321 4.79 -5.31 4.14
C SER A 321 4.65 -4.88 5.60
N THR A 322 3.80 -3.89 5.85
CA THR A 322 3.32 -3.52 7.17
C THR A 322 1.90 -2.96 7.07
N HIS A 323 1.27 -2.61 8.17
CA HIS A 323 -0.10 -2.10 8.18
C HIS A 323 -0.22 -0.94 9.15
N ARG A 324 -1.17 -0.03 8.91
CA ARG A 324 -1.52 1.05 9.85
C ARG A 324 -1.71 0.54 11.27
N ALA A 325 -2.31 -0.64 11.42
CA ALA A 325 -2.57 -1.29 12.71
C ALA A 325 -1.32 -1.51 13.58
N VAL A 326 -0.12 -1.51 13.00
CA VAL A 326 1.16 -1.60 13.73
C VAL A 326 1.48 -0.30 14.47
N TYR A 327 1.08 0.85 13.91
CA TYR A 327 1.48 2.18 14.36
C TYR A 327 0.35 2.95 15.05
N VAL A 328 -0.91 2.59 14.75
CA VAL A 328 -2.09 3.29 15.21
C VAL A 328 -3.07 2.28 15.82
N SER A 329 -3.20 2.33 17.14
CA SER A 329 -3.91 1.33 17.93
C SER A 329 -4.56 1.93 19.19
N PHE A 330 -5.51 1.20 19.78
CA PHE A 330 -6.08 1.45 21.10
C PHE A 330 -5.17 0.96 22.24
N ASP A 331 -3.99 0.40 21.93
CA ASP A 331 -2.98 -0.06 22.89
C ASP A 331 -1.69 0.75 22.75
N ALA A 332 -1.52 1.75 23.60
CA ALA A 332 -0.36 2.66 23.59
C ALA A 332 0.97 1.96 23.95
N ALA A 333 0.93 0.92 24.77
CA ALA A 333 2.13 0.15 25.11
C ALA A 333 2.61 -0.63 23.89
N ARG A 334 1.67 -1.23 23.15
CA ARG A 334 1.95 -1.88 21.87
C ARG A 334 2.50 -0.90 20.84
N GLU A 335 1.88 0.26 20.64
CA GLU A 335 2.41 1.28 19.71
C GLU A 335 3.86 1.64 20.06
N THR A 336 4.14 1.88 21.34
CA THR A 336 5.50 2.23 21.82
C THR A 336 6.50 1.13 21.50
N ALA A 337 6.16 -0.13 21.75
CA ALA A 337 7.02 -1.26 21.40
C ALA A 337 7.22 -1.38 19.87
N ARG A 338 6.19 -1.13 19.06
CA ARG A 338 6.28 -1.20 17.60
C ARG A 338 7.13 -0.06 17.02
N PHE A 339 7.04 1.15 17.56
CA PHE A 339 7.94 2.24 17.18
C PHE A 339 9.39 1.95 17.56
N ALA A 340 9.66 1.34 18.71
CA ALA A 340 11.01 0.92 19.08
C ALA A 340 11.59 -0.13 18.12
N GLU A 341 10.77 -1.08 17.66
CA GLU A 341 11.20 -2.05 16.64
C GLU A 341 11.42 -1.41 15.25
N LEU A 342 10.58 -0.44 14.87
CA LEU A 342 10.78 0.32 13.64
C LEU A 342 12.10 1.10 13.69
N GLU A 343 12.38 1.81 14.79
CA GLU A 343 13.66 2.50 15.00
C GLU A 343 14.85 1.52 14.96
N ASN A 344 14.71 0.33 15.57
CA ASN A 344 15.74 -0.70 15.51
C ASN A 344 16.02 -1.17 14.06
N LEU A 345 14.97 -1.40 13.28
CA LEU A 345 15.07 -1.79 11.87
C LEU A 345 15.72 -0.67 11.05
N LEU A 346 15.23 0.56 11.15
CA LEU A 346 15.73 1.69 10.38
C LEU A 346 17.21 1.98 10.69
N ALA A 347 17.63 1.90 11.96
CA ALA A 347 19.03 2.04 12.35
C ALA A 347 19.93 0.96 11.69
N ARG A 348 19.43 -0.26 11.56
CA ARG A 348 20.15 -1.35 10.88
C ARG A 348 20.22 -1.15 9.38
N LEU A 349 19.12 -0.71 8.76
CA LEU A 349 19.05 -0.42 7.33
C LEU A 349 19.96 0.74 6.94
N GLU A 350 19.97 1.83 7.72
CA GLU A 350 20.89 2.95 7.56
C GLU A 350 22.35 2.48 7.65
N LYS A 351 22.70 1.72 8.71
CA LYS A 351 24.05 1.17 8.88
C LYS A 351 24.45 0.23 7.75
N ARG A 352 23.51 -0.55 7.20
CA ARG A 352 23.74 -1.43 6.05
C ARG A 352 24.01 -0.65 4.76
N GLY A 353 23.50 0.59 4.68
CA GLY A 353 23.50 1.38 3.45
C GLY A 353 22.51 0.81 2.45
N VAL A 354 21.31 1.39 2.42
CA VAL A 354 20.25 1.05 1.46
C VAL A 354 19.69 2.31 0.80
N PHE A 355 19.03 2.14 -0.34
CA PHE A 355 18.17 3.15 -0.93
C PHE A 355 16.72 2.92 -0.47
N PHE A 356 16.11 3.94 0.11
CA PHE A 356 14.69 3.90 0.45
C PHE A 356 13.88 4.37 -0.75
N LEU A 357 13.07 3.47 -1.31
CA LEU A 357 12.22 3.72 -2.46
C LEU A 357 10.75 3.71 -2.06
N THR A 358 9.94 4.47 -2.78
CA THR A 358 8.50 4.24 -2.89
C THR A 358 8.22 3.04 -3.79
N THR A 359 7.01 2.49 -3.67
CA THR A 359 6.51 1.47 -4.59
C THR A 359 6.50 1.96 -6.03
N SER A 360 6.09 3.22 -6.24
CA SER A 360 6.06 3.85 -7.56
C SER A 360 7.44 3.98 -8.20
N GLU A 361 8.46 4.34 -7.40
CA GLU A 361 9.84 4.31 -7.88
C GLU A 361 10.28 2.91 -8.28
N LEU A 362 10.02 1.90 -7.43
CA LEU A 362 10.43 0.53 -7.69
C LEU A 362 9.77 -0.04 -8.96
N GLY A 363 8.45 0.09 -9.09
CA GLY A 363 7.72 -0.40 -10.26
C GLY A 363 8.13 0.32 -11.54
N ALA A 364 8.37 1.64 -11.50
CA ALA A 364 8.90 2.37 -12.64
C ALA A 364 10.30 1.91 -13.05
N LEU A 365 11.19 1.60 -12.09
CA LEU A 365 12.52 1.05 -12.41
C LEU A 365 12.42 -0.29 -13.16
N TYR A 366 11.53 -1.19 -12.76
CA TYR A 366 11.27 -2.43 -13.51
C TYR A 366 10.59 -2.19 -14.86
N ARG A 367 9.70 -1.19 -14.96
CA ARG A 367 8.91 -0.92 -16.17
C ARG A 367 9.69 -0.20 -17.26
N GLN A 368 10.53 0.77 -16.90
CA GLN A 368 11.18 1.69 -17.85
C GLN A 368 12.65 1.99 -17.54
N GLY A 369 13.25 1.34 -16.52
CA GLY A 369 14.67 1.49 -16.17
C GLY A 369 14.99 2.78 -15.40
N TRP A 370 14.02 3.68 -15.25
CA TRP A 370 14.13 4.93 -14.53
C TRP A 370 12.85 5.28 -13.78
N SER A 371 12.97 6.08 -12.72
CA SER A 371 11.85 6.63 -11.96
C SER A 371 12.04 8.11 -11.66
N LEU A 372 10.93 8.80 -11.44
CA LEU A 372 10.91 10.19 -11.03
C LEU A 372 10.00 10.33 -9.82
N ARG A 373 10.53 10.86 -8.73
CA ARG A 373 9.77 11.18 -7.53
C ARG A 373 9.88 12.67 -7.21
N SER A 374 8.75 13.30 -6.95
CA SER A 374 8.67 14.71 -6.57
C SER A 374 8.16 14.83 -5.13
N PHE A 375 8.81 15.67 -4.33
CA PHE A 375 8.33 16.06 -3.00
C PHE A 375 8.91 17.42 -2.64
N GLY A 376 8.03 18.32 -2.18
CA GLY A 376 8.33 19.74 -2.09
C GLY A 376 9.03 20.28 -3.32
N LYS A 377 10.16 20.94 -3.11
CA LYS A 377 10.94 21.51 -4.22
C LYS A 377 11.92 20.53 -4.86
N LYS A 378 11.96 19.27 -4.40
CA LYS A 378 12.92 18.26 -4.86
C LYS A 378 12.29 17.35 -5.90
N ARG A 379 13.07 17.02 -6.93
CA ARG A 379 12.76 15.99 -7.92
C ARG A 379 13.92 15.02 -7.97
N ILE A 380 13.67 13.78 -7.59
CA ILE A 380 14.66 12.70 -7.58
C ILE A 380 14.43 11.86 -8.82
N PHE A 381 15.37 11.94 -9.76
CA PHE A 381 15.40 11.10 -10.94
C PHE A 381 16.37 9.95 -10.68
N ARG A 382 15.89 8.71 -10.77
CA ARG A 382 16.72 7.51 -10.63
C ARG A 382 16.76 6.81 -11.97
N LYS A 383 17.94 6.39 -12.39
CA LYS A 383 18.13 5.60 -13.61
C LYS A 383 19.04 4.44 -13.28
N TRP A 384 18.50 3.23 -13.15
CA TRP A 384 19.25 2.06 -12.67
C TRP A 384 19.52 1.02 -13.75
N ALA A 385 19.09 1.28 -14.98
CA ALA A 385 19.43 0.48 -16.14
C ALA A 385 19.93 1.35 -17.31
N GLU A 386 20.56 0.72 -18.30
CA GLU A 386 20.78 1.35 -19.60
C GLU A 386 19.43 1.50 -20.31
N CYS A 387 18.99 2.74 -20.46
CA CYS A 387 17.70 3.09 -21.04
C CYS A 387 17.75 4.50 -21.63
N GLU A 388 16.82 4.78 -22.53
CA GLU A 388 16.62 6.10 -23.10
C GLU A 388 16.27 7.10 -21.99
N ILE A 389 16.86 8.28 -22.07
CA ILE A 389 16.63 9.34 -21.10
C ILE A 389 15.38 10.10 -21.53
N PRO A 390 14.37 10.26 -20.65
CA PRO A 390 13.23 11.10 -20.94
C PRO A 390 13.70 12.56 -21.17
N PRO A 391 13.08 13.29 -22.13
CA PRO A 391 13.43 14.69 -22.38
C PRO A 391 13.36 15.54 -21.10
N GLY A 392 14.32 16.45 -20.94
CA GLY A 392 14.40 17.37 -19.80
C GLY A 392 15.15 16.83 -18.57
N PHE A 393 15.76 15.63 -18.66
CA PHE A 393 16.54 15.00 -17.60
C PHE A 393 18.00 14.71 -18.02
N GLU A 394 18.57 15.53 -18.90
CA GLU A 394 19.92 15.34 -19.46
C GLU A 394 21.05 15.77 -18.50
N LYS A 395 20.71 16.50 -17.44
CA LYS A 395 21.65 16.95 -16.40
C LYS A 395 21.00 16.89 -15.03
N GLY A 396 21.81 16.67 -14.00
CA GLY A 396 21.38 16.69 -12.61
C GLY A 396 22.56 16.72 -11.65
N LEU A 397 22.26 16.85 -10.36
CA LEU A 397 23.23 16.72 -9.28
C LEU A 397 23.23 15.26 -8.81
N GLU A 398 24.34 14.56 -8.97
CA GLU A 398 24.47 13.16 -8.55
C GLU A 398 24.39 13.04 -7.02
N LEU A 399 23.56 12.14 -6.50
CA LEU A 399 23.44 11.89 -5.07
C LEU A 399 24.38 10.75 -4.63
N PRO A 400 25.06 10.88 -3.48
CA PRO A 400 24.97 11.98 -2.50
C PRO A 400 25.99 13.12 -2.74
N SER A 401 26.83 13.05 -3.78
CA SER A 401 27.97 13.96 -3.98
C SER A 401 27.58 15.41 -4.29
N LEU A 402 26.35 15.61 -4.79
CA LEU A 402 25.79 16.84 -5.34
C LEU A 402 26.65 17.48 -6.45
N LYS A 403 27.45 16.66 -7.14
CA LYS A 403 28.21 17.11 -8.30
C LYS A 403 27.29 17.17 -9.52
N GLU A 404 27.35 18.28 -10.26
CA GLU A 404 26.65 18.39 -11.53
C GLU A 404 27.25 17.41 -12.54
N VAL A 405 26.39 16.60 -13.15
CA VAL A 405 26.75 15.59 -14.14
C VAL A 405 25.80 15.64 -15.32
N SER A 406 26.31 15.24 -16.48
CA SER A 406 25.47 14.91 -17.64
C SER A 406 24.94 13.49 -17.47
N ILE A 407 23.62 13.34 -17.50
CA ILE A 407 22.94 12.05 -17.50
C ILE A 407 22.92 11.58 -18.95
N ARG A 408 23.48 10.40 -19.20
CA ARG A 408 23.60 9.77 -20.53
C ARG A 408 22.93 8.39 -20.52
N GLU A 409 22.64 7.83 -21.69
CA GLU A 409 21.96 6.54 -21.81
C GLU A 409 22.68 5.40 -21.05
N LYS A 410 24.02 5.47 -20.93
CA LYS A 410 24.82 4.50 -20.18
C LYS A 410 25.08 4.87 -18.71
N SER A 411 24.77 6.10 -18.29
CA SER A 411 24.93 6.48 -16.89
C SER A 411 23.81 5.86 -16.06
N VAL A 412 24.14 5.24 -14.94
CA VAL A 412 23.16 4.80 -13.94
C VAL A 412 23.51 5.40 -12.59
N GLY A 413 22.49 5.83 -11.85
CA GLY A 413 22.65 6.59 -10.62
C GLY A 413 21.36 7.25 -10.15
N ASN A 414 21.50 8.10 -9.14
CA ASN A 414 20.43 8.89 -8.55
C ASN A 414 20.79 10.36 -8.68
N TYR A 415 19.83 11.18 -9.11
CA TYR A 415 20.09 12.56 -9.48
C TYR A 415 19.00 13.46 -8.91
N LEU A 416 19.40 14.56 -8.28
CA LEU A 416 18.51 15.69 -8.04
C LEU A 416 18.45 16.51 -9.33
N VAL A 417 17.25 16.67 -9.89
CA VAL A 417 17.02 17.33 -11.18
C VAL A 417 16.17 18.59 -11.02
N ALA A 418 16.35 19.54 -11.93
CA ALA A 418 15.55 20.76 -11.93
C ALA A 418 14.10 20.47 -12.34
N GLY A 419 13.18 21.38 -11.97
CA GLY A 419 11.81 21.40 -12.45
C GLY A 419 11.72 21.75 -13.95
N GLY A 420 12.06 20.83 -14.85
CA GLY A 420 11.67 20.87 -16.27
C GLY A 420 10.24 20.35 -16.48
N ALA A 421 9.53 20.95 -17.44
CA ALA A 421 8.08 20.90 -17.71
C ALA A 421 7.36 19.60 -17.29
N GLU A 422 6.14 19.78 -16.76
CA GLU A 422 5.17 18.71 -16.52
C GLU A 422 5.04 17.85 -17.79
N CYS A 423 5.57 16.61 -17.75
CA CYS A 423 5.17 15.59 -18.70
C CYS A 423 3.75 15.17 -18.29
N SER A 424 2.78 15.69 -19.04
CA SER A 424 1.35 15.40 -18.97
C SER A 424 1.02 13.93 -19.23
#